data_AF-A0A7L1LWA8-F1
#
_entry.id   AF-A0A7L1LWA8-F1
#
_cell.length_a   1.000
_cell.length_b   1.000
_cell.length_c   1.000
_cell.angle_alpha   90.00
_cell.angle_beta   90.00
_cell.angle_gamma   90.00
#
_symmetry.space_group_name_H-M   'P 1'
#
loop_
_entity.id
_entity.type
_entity.pdbx_description
1 polymer ?
#
loop_
_entity_poly.entity_id
_entity_poly.type
_entity_poly.pdbx_seq_one_letter_code
_entity_poly.pdbx_strand_id
1 'polypeptide(L)'
;MTLRCRGWQDKSVTVVSFYLEEKKLVRLHDGTKLSFYPLQLQHSGHYRCRGWLDSQVLQGWKERMESAPVTVTVHDEHLTMTS
;
A
#
# COMPACT_ATOMS: atom_id res chain seq x y z
N MET A 1 -3.71 -11.65 0.64
CA MET A 1 -2.83 -10.80 -0.18
C MET A 1 -2.26 -9.68 0.70
N THR A 2 -1.03 -9.22 0.46
CA THR A 2 -0.37 -8.21 1.30
C THR A 2 0.30 -7.15 0.43
N LEU A 3 -0.05 -5.88 0.67
CA LEU A 3 0.66 -4.72 0.15
C LEU A 3 1.79 -4.34 1.11
N ARG A 4 2.97 -4.02 0.57
CA ARG A 4 4.11 -3.52 1.35
C ARG A 4 4.57 -2.18 0.80
N CYS A 5 4.56 -1.16 1.64
CA CYS A 5 5.16 0.13 1.33
C CYS A 5 6.67 0.07 1.61
N ARG A 6 7.50 0.39 0.62
CA ARG A 6 8.96 0.27 0.72
C ARG A 6 9.63 1.54 0.20
N GLY A 7 10.63 2.01 0.95
CA GLY A 7 11.49 3.10 0.54
C GLY A 7 12.54 2.62 -0.46
N TRP A 8 13.08 3.56 -1.23
CA TRP A 8 14.23 3.29 -2.11
C TRP A 8 15.37 2.64 -1.32
N GLN A 9 16.00 1.59 -1.89
CA GLN A 9 17.07 0.82 -1.24
C GLN A 9 16.74 0.34 0.20
N ASP A 10 15.49 -0.08 0.45
CA ASP A 10 15.03 -0.51 1.79
C ASP A 10 15.16 0.55 2.89
N LYS A 11 15.30 1.83 2.54
CA LYS A 11 15.28 2.90 3.53
C LYS A 11 14.02 2.82 4.39
N SER A 12 14.20 3.08 5.69
CA SER A 12 13.12 3.01 6.65
C SER A 12 12.01 4.00 6.29
N VAL A 13 10.80 3.48 6.13
CA VAL A 13 9.59 4.27 5.96
C VAL A 13 8.82 4.23 7.28
N THR A 14 8.47 5.39 7.81
CA THR A 14 7.74 5.53 9.07
C THR A 14 6.37 6.17 8.86
N VAL A 15 5.41 5.84 9.71
CA VAL A 15 4.03 6.35 9.69
C VAL A 15 3.40 6.26 8.29
N VAL A 16 3.21 5.03 7.82
CA VAL A 16 2.70 4.73 6.48
C VAL A 16 1.19 4.93 6.42
N SER A 17 0.68 5.53 5.35
CA SER A 17 -0.75 5.58 5.03
C SER A 17 -1.01 4.92 3.69
N PHE A 18 -1.98 4.01 3.63
CA PHE A 18 -2.42 3.38 2.38
C PHE A 18 -3.69 4.06 1.87
N TYR A 19 -3.80 4.13 0.55
CA TYR A 19 -4.90 4.74 -0.18
C TYR A 19 -5.40 3.78 -1.26
N LEU A 20 -6.71 3.79 -1.51
CA LEU A 20 -7.38 3.13 -2.63
C LEU A 20 -8.24 4.18 -3.32
N GLU A 21 -8.04 4.39 -4.62
CA GLU A 21 -8.73 5.43 -5.40
C GLU A 21 -8.67 6.80 -4.70
N GLU A 22 -7.48 7.19 -4.24
CA GLU A 22 -7.20 8.42 -3.47
C GLU A 22 -7.88 8.51 -2.08
N LYS A 23 -8.74 7.55 -1.72
CA LYS A 23 -9.33 7.47 -0.38
C LYS A 23 -8.37 6.78 0.58
N LYS A 24 -8.10 7.42 1.71
CA LYS A 24 -7.28 6.83 2.78
C LYS A 24 -7.98 5.59 3.36
N LEU A 25 -7.28 4.46 3.35
CA LEU A 25 -7.75 3.22 3.97
C LEU A 25 -7.31 3.13 5.42
N VAL A 26 -6.01 3.30 5.66
CA VAL A 26 -5.41 3.11 6.98
C VAL A 26 -4.16 3.95 7.15
N ARG A 27 -3.82 4.27 8.39
CA ARG A 27 -2.50 4.76 8.81
C ARG A 27 -1.89 3.76 9.79
N LEU A 28 -0.70 3.28 9.48
CA LEU A 28 0.10 2.40 10.32
C LEU A 28 1.20 3.24 10.98
N HIS A 29 1.21 3.25 12.31
CA HIS A 29 2.28 3.90 13.07
C HIS A 29 3.53 3.00 13.13
N ASP A 30 3.29 1.70 13.34
CA ASP A 30 4.31 0.66 13.37
C ASP A 30 4.08 -0.33 12.22
N GLY A 31 5.03 -0.37 11.29
CA GLY A 31 5.02 -1.30 10.16
C GLY A 31 4.63 -0.70 8.82
N THR A 32 4.80 -1.52 7.78
CA THR A 32 4.72 -1.10 6.37
C THR A 32 3.86 -2.03 5.51
N LYS A 33 3.13 -2.96 6.15
CA LYS A 33 2.37 -4.01 5.47
C LYS A 33 0.88 -3.86 5.76
N LEU A 34 0.07 -3.95 4.71
CA LEU A 34 -1.39 -4.04 4.79
C LEU A 34 -1.81 -5.38 4.22
N SER A 35 -2.48 -6.20 5.03
CA SER A 35 -2.94 -7.53 4.62
C SER A 35 -4.46 -7.56 4.49
N PHE A 36 -4.94 -8.23 3.44
CA PHE A 36 -6.36 -8.50 3.20
C PHE A 36 -6.60 -10.00 3.35
N TYR A 37 -7.49 -10.35 4.28
CA TYR A 37 -7.98 -11.70 4.50
C TYR A 37 -9.38 -11.68 5.13
N PRO A 38 -10.39 -12.34 4.52
CA PRO A 38 -10.37 -12.95 3.19
C PRO A 38 -10.24 -11.90 2.07
N LEU A 39 -9.80 -12.32 0.88
CA LEU A 39 -9.78 -11.45 -0.29
C LEU A 39 -11.20 -11.34 -0.85
N GLN A 40 -11.61 -10.14 -1.28
CA GLN A 40 -12.94 -9.85 -1.79
C GLN A 40 -12.81 -8.98 -3.03
N LEU A 41 -13.80 -9.05 -3.93
CA LEU A 41 -13.83 -8.28 -5.18
C LEU A 41 -13.64 -6.76 -4.96
N GLN A 42 -14.18 -6.24 -3.85
CA GLN A 42 -14.06 -4.83 -3.46
C GLN A 42 -12.64 -4.36 -3.12
N HIS A 43 -11.68 -5.28 -2.99
CA HIS A 43 -10.25 -4.95 -2.82
C HIS A 43 -9.53 -4.71 -4.16
N SER A 44 -10.26 -4.65 -5.27
CA SER A 44 -9.71 -4.23 -6.56
C SER A 44 -9.61 -2.71 -6.65
N GLY A 45 -8.61 -2.21 -7.38
CA GLY A 45 -8.45 -0.79 -7.70
C GLY A 45 -7.00 -0.31 -7.62
N HIS A 46 -6.82 1.00 -7.60
CA HIS A 46 -5.52 1.66 -7.63
C HIS A 46 -5.05 2.01 -6.22
N TYR A 47 -3.96 1.39 -5.80
CA TYR A 47 -3.37 1.57 -4.49
C TYR A 47 -2.16 2.50 -4.55
N ARG A 48 -2.04 3.36 -3.53
CA ARG A 48 -0.83 4.14 -3.26
C ARG A 48 -0.48 4.06 -1.78
N CYS A 49 0.80 4.23 -1.45
CA CYS A 49 1.20 4.49 -0.07
C CYS A 49 1.93 5.83 0.05
N ARG A 50 1.73 6.49 1.19
CA ARG A 50 2.49 7.66 1.61
C ARG A 50 3.21 7.36 2.91
N GLY A 51 4.44 7.81 3.07
CA GLY A 51 5.19 7.61 4.30
C GLY A 51 6.27 8.66 4.48
N TRP A 52 6.86 8.68 5.67
CA TRP A 52 7.97 9.56 5.98
C TRP A 52 9.28 8.81 5.83
N LEU A 53 10.18 9.35 5.01
CA LEU A 53 11.54 8.88 4.85
C LEU A 53 12.51 9.96 5.32
N ASP A 54 13.69 9.58 5.74
CA ASP A 54 14.75 10.54 6.03
C ASP A 54 15.16 11.22 4.72
N SER A 55 15.16 12.55 4.73
CA SER A 55 15.55 13.33 3.57
C SER A 55 17.01 13.07 3.25
N GLN A 56 17.29 12.78 1.99
CA GLN A 56 18.68 12.61 1.52
C GLN A 56 19.40 13.96 1.36
N VAL A 57 18.63 15.05 1.27
CA VAL A 57 19.13 16.40 1.02
C VAL A 57 19.21 17.19 2.32
N LEU A 58 18.22 17.03 3.21
CA LEU A 58 18.10 17.79 4.45
C LEU A 58 18.35 16.89 5.66
N GLN A 59 19.60 16.86 6.13
CA GLN A 59 19.99 16.07 7.30
C GLN A 59 19.10 16.39 8.51
N GLY A 60 18.53 15.34 9.13
CA GLY A 60 17.68 15.45 10.31
C GLY A 60 16.19 15.71 10.04
N TRP A 61 15.79 15.96 8.79
CA TRP A 61 14.39 16.17 8.41
C TRP A 61 13.81 14.94 7.74
N LYS A 62 12.55 14.63 8.09
CA LYS A 62 11.77 13.63 7.37
C LYS A 62 10.96 14.30 6.28
N GLU A 63 10.99 13.71 5.10
CA GLU A 63 10.18 14.15 3.97
C GLU A 63 9.04 13.16 3.74
N ARG A 64 7.87 13.70 3.41
CA ARG A 64 6.71 12.89 3.07
C ARG A 64 6.78 12.52 1.60
N MET A 65 6.90 11.23 1.33
CA MET A 65 6.93 10.71 -0.04
C MET A 65 5.68 9.88 -0.35
N GLU A 66 5.39 9.77 -1.63
CA GLU A 66 4.31 8.98 -2.20
C GLU A 66 4.87 7.95 -3.18
N SER A 67 4.29 6.74 -3.20
CA SER A 67 4.61 5.72 -4.19
C SER A 67 3.90 5.97 -5.52
N ALA A 68 4.45 5.43 -6.61
CA ALA A 68 3.66 5.22 -7.81
C ALA A 68 2.41 4.37 -7.50
N PRO A 69 1.29 4.55 -8.24
CA PRO A 69 0.10 3.73 -8.08
C PRO A 69 0.36 2.29 -8.55
N VAL A 70 -0.30 1.35 -7.88
CA VAL A 70 -0.31 -0.07 -8.25
C VAL A 70 -1.75 -0.52 -8.42
N THR A 71 -2.08 -1.07 -9.58
CA THR A 71 -3.40 -1.64 -9.85
C THR A 71 -3.47 -3.06 -9.30
N VAL A 72 -4.49 -3.34 -8.50
CA VAL A 72 -4.82 -4.67 -7.98
C VAL A 72 -6.16 -5.09 -8.56
N THR A 73 -6.23 -6.31 -9.08
CA THR A 73 -7.48 -6.90 -9.58
C THR A 73 -7.71 -8.21 -8.85
N VAL A 74 -8.89 -8.33 -8.23
CA VAL A 74 -9.35 -9.55 -7.57
C VAL A 74 -10.43 -10.17 -8.44
N HIS A 75 -10.30 -11.45 -8.72
CA HIS A 75 -11.31 -12.24 -9.45
C HIS A 75 -12.00 -13.21 -8.51
N ASP A 76 -13.27 -13.49 -8.77
CA ASP A 76 -13.98 -14.60 -8.14
C ASP A 76 -13.61 -15.88 -8.90
N GLU A 77 -13.30 -16.95 -8.18
CA GLU A 77 -12.99 -18.25 -8.77
C GLU A 77 -14.25 -19.05 -9.12
N HIS A 78 -15.47 -18.52 -8.91
CA HIS A 78 -16.74 -19.14 -9.32
C HIS A 78 -17.03 -19.12 -10.83
N LEU A 79 -16.05 -19.49 -11.66
CA LEU A 79 -16.31 -19.87 -13.05
C LEU A 79 -16.31 -21.40 -13.20
N THR A 80 -17.54 -21.92 -13.26
CA THR A 80 -18.02 -23.14 -13.94
C THR A 80 -17.72 -24.52 -13.32
N MET A 81 -18.69 -25.03 -12.55
CA MET A 81 -19.10 -26.45 -12.66
C MET A 81 -20.60 -26.51 -12.98
N THR A 82 -20.93 -26.22 -14.22
CA THR A 82 -22.19 -26.68 -14.84
C THR A 82 -21.82 -27.60 -15.97
N SER A 83 -21.91 -28.90 -15.74
CA SER A 83 -22.29 -29.91 -16.73
C SER A 83 -22.88 -31.12 -16.03
#